data_AF-A0A972DN01-F1
#
_entry.id   AF-A0A972DN01-F1
#
_cell.length_a   1.000
_cell.length_b   1.000
_cell.length_c   1.000
_cell.angle_alpha   90.00
_cell.angle_beta   90.00
_cell.angle_gamma   90.00
#
_symmetry.space_group_name_H-M   'P 1'
#
loop_
_entity.id
_entity.type
_entity.pdbx_description
1 polymer ?
#
loop_
_entity_poly.entity_id
_entity_poly.type
_entity_poly.pdbx_seq_one_letter_code
_entity_poly.pdbx_strand_id
1 'polypeptide(L)'
;MADRQADLAGLVRAHQAGVWRYLRFLGCRPDEADDLAQETFLAVIRDGFEQRSAAETASYLRAVARNRLLMARRKQRSSPPLVDLEAAEAVWARVAGADGLGDYLVALEECLQAAVNPRVRRALELQYRQRLGRAEIAAELEMAAEGVKTLLRRARSALRDCVERKLGR
;
A
#
# COMPACT_ATOMS: atom_id res chain seq x y z
N MET A 1 27.12 11.73 11.30
CA MET A 1 25.68 12.12 11.40
C MET A 1 24.97 12.06 10.05
N ALA A 2 25.53 12.62 8.96
CA ALA A 2 24.93 12.53 7.62
C ALA A 2 24.73 11.09 7.12
N ASP A 3 25.69 10.20 7.39
CA ASP A 3 25.67 8.79 6.96
C ASP A 3 24.53 7.99 7.62
N ARG A 4 24.37 8.11 8.95
CA ARG A 4 23.25 7.52 9.69
C ARG A 4 21.89 8.04 9.23
N GLN A 5 21.79 9.32 8.86
CA GLN A 5 20.52 9.89 8.39
C GLN A 5 20.18 9.44 6.96
N ALA A 6 21.19 9.26 6.10
CA ALA A 6 21.01 8.68 4.77
C ALA A 6 20.57 7.22 4.82
N ASP A 7 21.14 6.43 5.74
CA ASP A 7 20.79 5.03 6.00
C ASP A 7 19.32 4.89 6.46
N LEU A 8 18.89 5.72 7.43
CA LEU A 8 17.49 5.73 7.88
C LEU A 8 16.49 6.10 6.78
N ALA A 9 16.82 7.10 5.95
CA ALA A 9 15.96 7.47 4.84
C ALA A 9 15.89 6.36 3.78
N GLY A 10 16.98 5.60 3.58
CA GLY A 10 17.04 4.40 2.75
C GLY A 10 16.10 3.31 3.25
N LEU A 11 16.20 2.97 4.54
CA LEU A 11 15.31 2.01 5.21
C LEU A 11 13.84 2.34 4.99
N VAL A 12 13.46 3.60 5.26
CA VAL A 12 12.06 4.04 5.11
C VAL A 12 11.61 3.91 3.66
N ARG A 13 12.37 4.42 2.69
CA ARG A 13 11.99 4.33 1.26
C ARG A 13 11.82 2.88 0.80
N ALA A 14 12.71 1.99 1.21
CA ALA A 14 12.68 0.58 0.80
C ALA A 14 11.48 -0.17 1.36
N HIS A 15 11.06 0.13 2.60
CA HIS A 15 10.09 -0.70 3.31
C HIS A 15 8.72 -0.06 3.59
N GLN A 16 8.58 1.27 3.50
CA GLN A 16 7.35 1.98 3.89
C GLN A 16 6.10 1.46 3.17
N ALA A 17 6.20 1.20 1.87
CA ALA A 17 5.07 0.72 1.08
C ALA A 17 4.68 -0.70 1.46
N GLY A 18 5.65 -1.55 1.82
CA GLY A 18 5.40 -2.91 2.29
C GLY A 18 4.69 -2.92 3.64
N VAL A 19 5.18 -2.12 4.59
CA VAL A 19 4.57 -1.95 5.92
C VAL A 19 3.15 -1.41 5.81
N TRP A 20 2.95 -0.35 5.02
CA TRP A 20 1.64 0.25 4.83
C TRP A 20 0.63 -0.73 4.21
N ARG A 21 1.03 -1.47 3.17
CA ARG A 21 0.17 -2.49 2.55
C ARG A 21 -0.17 -3.62 3.52
N TYR A 22 0.79 -4.04 4.34
CA TYR A 22 0.56 -5.04 5.36
C TYR A 22 -0.48 -4.58 6.40
N LEU A 23 -0.38 -3.33 6.87
CA LEU A 23 -1.39 -2.73 7.77
C LEU A 23 -2.78 -2.65 7.13
N ARG A 24 -2.85 -2.31 5.83
CA ARG A 24 -4.11 -2.32 5.07
C ARG A 24 -4.68 -3.72 4.91
N PHE A 25 -3.84 -4.73 4.69
CA PHE A 25 -4.23 -6.13 4.66
C PHE A 25 -4.82 -6.59 6.00
N LEU A 26 -4.27 -6.13 7.11
CA LEU A 26 -4.81 -6.36 8.46
C LEU A 26 -6.09 -5.56 8.78
N GLY A 27 -6.61 -4.80 7.83
CA GLY A 27 -7.89 -4.10 7.96
C GLY A 27 -7.82 -2.67 8.51
N CYS A 28 -6.63 -2.08 8.64
CA CYS A 28 -6.51 -0.65 8.98
C CYS A 28 -7.18 0.21 7.93
N ARG A 29 -7.80 1.34 8.30
CA ARG A 29 -8.22 2.37 7.33
C ARG A 29 -7.00 3.05 6.69
N PRO A 30 -7.12 3.76 5.55
CA PRO A 30 -5.96 4.39 4.89
C PRO A 30 -5.21 5.39 5.78
N ASP A 31 -5.96 6.28 6.45
CA ASP A 31 -5.46 7.27 7.41
C ASP A 31 -4.73 6.60 8.57
N GLU A 32 -5.35 5.58 9.16
CA GLU A 32 -4.74 4.82 10.24
C GLU A 32 -3.48 4.05 9.82
N ALA A 33 -3.44 3.53 8.59
CA ALA A 33 -2.26 2.85 8.06
C ALA A 33 -1.11 3.84 7.82
N ASP A 34 -1.40 5.09 7.42
CA ASP A 34 -0.41 6.16 7.31
C ASP A 34 0.24 6.42 8.69
N ASP A 35 -0.58 6.62 9.73
CA ASP A 35 -0.11 6.87 11.11
C ASP A 35 0.67 5.69 11.69
N LEU A 36 0.13 4.47 11.61
CA LEU A 36 0.78 3.28 12.17
C LEU A 36 2.08 2.94 11.44
N ALA A 37 2.17 3.19 10.13
CA ALA A 37 3.43 3.03 9.41
C ALA A 37 4.47 4.03 9.92
N GLN A 38 4.10 5.30 10.13
CA GLN A 38 5.00 6.30 10.70
C GLN A 38 5.46 5.91 12.10
N GLU A 39 4.55 5.50 12.99
CA GLU A 39 4.88 5.03 14.33
C GLU A 39 5.83 3.82 14.31
N THR A 40 5.66 2.92 13.34
CA THR A 40 6.52 1.74 13.17
C THR A 40 7.96 2.17 12.90
N PHE A 41 8.19 3.04 11.91
CA PHE A 41 9.55 3.49 11.61
C PHE A 41 10.13 4.34 12.73
N LEU A 42 9.33 5.21 13.36
CA LEU A 42 9.79 5.98 14.52
C LEU A 42 10.22 5.08 15.69
N ALA A 43 9.51 3.97 15.92
CA ALA A 43 9.88 2.99 16.94
C ALA A 43 11.22 2.33 16.62
N VAL A 44 11.34 1.78 15.41
CA VAL A 44 12.54 1.08 14.94
C VAL A 44 13.78 1.99 14.96
N ILE A 45 13.62 3.26 14.59
CA ILE A 45 14.70 4.25 14.62
C ILE A 45 15.14 4.55 16.06
N ARG A 46 14.17 4.72 16.99
CA ARG A 46 14.46 5.01 18.41
C ARG A 46 15.17 3.85 19.10
N ASP A 47 14.81 2.62 18.74
CA ASP A 47 15.38 1.40 19.32
C ASP A 47 16.78 1.08 18.75
N GLY A 48 17.29 1.90 17.81
CA GLY A 48 18.63 1.74 17.26
C GLY A 48 18.80 0.53 16.35
N PHE A 49 17.72 0.12 15.65
CA PHE A 49 17.74 -1.04 14.77
C PHE A 49 18.81 -0.94 13.69
N GLU A 50 19.52 -2.05 13.47
CA GLU A 50 20.48 -2.23 12.40
C GLU A 50 19.89 -3.09 11.30
N GLN A 51 20.00 -2.62 10.05
CA GLN A 51 19.49 -3.32 8.88
C GLN A 51 20.21 -4.67 8.71
N ARG A 52 19.42 -5.70 8.43
CA ARG A 52 19.91 -7.03 8.02
C ARG A 52 19.64 -7.24 6.54
N SER A 53 19.39 -8.47 6.10
CA SER A 53 18.87 -8.69 4.74
C SER A 53 17.52 -7.98 4.54
N ALA A 54 17.17 -7.67 3.30
CA ALA A 54 15.90 -7.02 2.96
C ALA A 54 14.69 -7.84 3.45
N ALA A 55 14.76 -9.17 3.35
CA ALA A 55 13.69 -10.07 3.79
C ALA A 55 13.52 -10.07 5.31
N GLU A 56 14.62 -10.18 6.07
CA GLU A 56 14.60 -10.13 7.53
C GLU A 56 14.11 -8.77 8.03
N THR A 57 14.60 -7.68 7.43
CA THR A 57 14.20 -6.31 7.78
C THR A 57 12.70 -6.10 7.50
N ALA A 58 12.20 -6.56 6.35
CA ALA A 58 10.77 -6.49 6.05
C ALA A 58 9.92 -7.33 7.02
N SER A 59 10.40 -8.51 7.43
CA SER A 59 9.72 -9.36 8.41
C SER A 59 9.64 -8.69 9.79
N TYR A 60 10.76 -8.15 10.26
CA TYR A 60 10.84 -7.41 11.51
C TYR A 60 9.90 -6.20 11.53
N LEU A 61 9.93 -5.37 10.47
CA LEU A 61 9.05 -4.20 10.36
C LEU A 61 7.56 -4.57 10.37
N ARG A 62 7.17 -5.69 9.73
CA ARG A 62 5.79 -6.20 9.79
C ARG A 62 5.41 -6.61 11.21
N ALA A 63 6.30 -7.28 11.94
CA ALA A 63 6.06 -7.65 13.33
C ALA A 63 5.85 -6.42 14.22
N VAL A 64 6.69 -5.39 14.07
CA VAL A 64 6.53 -4.12 14.81
C VAL A 64 5.22 -3.43 14.47
N ALA A 65 4.90 -3.29 13.17
CA ALA A 65 3.66 -2.66 12.71
C ALA A 65 2.40 -3.36 13.24
N ARG A 66 2.41 -4.69 13.22
CA ARG A 66 1.33 -5.52 13.79
C ARG A 66 1.15 -5.26 15.29
N ASN A 67 2.25 -5.22 16.04
CA ASN A 67 2.19 -4.95 17.49
C ASN A 67 1.60 -3.57 17.77
N ARG A 68 1.95 -2.55 16.99
CA ARG A 68 1.38 -1.21 17.09
C ARG A 68 -0.12 -1.19 16.80
N LEU A 69 -0.56 -1.89 15.75
CA LEU A 69 -1.98 -2.06 15.47
C LEU A 69 -2.72 -2.73 16.65
N LEU A 70 -2.18 -3.81 17.20
CA LEU A 70 -2.79 -4.51 18.34
C LEU A 70 -2.88 -3.60 19.57
N MET A 71 -1.86 -2.79 19.85
CA MET A 71 -1.90 -1.79 20.92
C MET A 71 -2.99 -0.74 20.70
N ALA A 72 -3.09 -0.19 19.47
CA ALA A 72 -4.13 0.78 19.12
C ALA A 72 -5.54 0.18 19.28
N ARG A 73 -5.75 -1.07 18.84
CA ARG A 73 -7.03 -1.78 18.98
C ARG A 73 -7.38 -2.07 20.44
N ARG A 74 -6.41 -2.46 21.27
CA ARG A 74 -6.59 -2.65 22.72
C ARG A 74 -7.00 -1.35 23.41
N LYS A 75 -6.47 -0.20 22.97
CA LYS A 75 -6.85 1.11 23.51
C LYS A 75 -8.27 1.54 23.10
N GLN A 76 -8.74 1.09 21.94
CA GLN A 76 -10.06 1.43 21.38
C GLN A 76 -11.20 0.50 21.86
N ARG A 77 -10.92 -0.70 22.37
CA ARG A 77 -11.92 -1.69 22.80
C ARG A 77 -11.58 -2.27 24.16
N SER A 78 -12.59 -2.47 25.01
CA SER A 78 -12.44 -3.19 26.29
C SER A 78 -12.12 -4.69 26.13
N SER A 79 -12.13 -5.24 24.91
CA SER A 79 -11.61 -6.57 24.60
C SER A 79 -11.35 -6.72 23.07
N PRO A 80 -10.17 -7.18 22.61
CA PRO A 80 -9.87 -7.31 21.18
C PRO A 80 -10.35 -8.65 20.60
N PRO A 81 -10.77 -8.71 19.32
CA PRO A 81 -10.84 -9.97 18.60
C PRO A 81 -9.43 -10.58 18.50
N LEU A 82 -9.31 -11.87 18.78
CA LEU A 82 -8.09 -12.64 18.57
C LEU A 82 -7.82 -12.71 17.06
N VAL A 83 -6.92 -11.85 16.57
CA VAL A 83 -6.33 -12.04 15.25
C VAL A 83 -5.32 -13.17 15.40
N ASP A 84 -5.47 -14.24 14.63
CA ASP A 84 -4.45 -15.28 14.53
C ASP A 84 -3.25 -14.72 13.75
N LEU A 85 -2.15 -14.50 14.47
CA LEU A 85 -0.93 -13.86 13.96
C LEU A 85 -0.25 -14.73 12.88
N GLU A 86 -0.21 -16.05 13.08
CA GLU A 86 0.46 -16.99 12.17
C GLU A 86 -0.37 -17.16 10.90
N ALA A 87 -1.70 -17.24 11.03
CA ALA A 87 -2.59 -17.29 9.87
C ALA A 87 -2.47 -16.02 9.00
N ALA A 88 -2.45 -14.82 9.62
CA ALA A 88 -2.31 -13.57 8.87
C ALA A 88 -0.96 -13.47 8.15
N GLU A 89 0.11 -13.97 8.77
CA GLU A 89 1.47 -13.98 8.22
C GLU A 89 1.62 -15.01 7.09
N ALA A 90 1.05 -16.20 7.22
CA ALA A 90 1.02 -17.21 6.16
C ALA A 90 0.21 -16.75 4.93
N VAL A 91 -0.94 -16.09 5.15
CA VAL A 91 -1.72 -15.51 4.05
C VAL A 91 -0.95 -14.38 3.38
N TRP A 92 -0.31 -13.50 4.15
CA TRP A 92 0.53 -12.45 3.58
C TRP A 92 1.71 -13.04 2.79
N ALA A 93 2.41 -14.04 3.31
CA ALA A 93 3.50 -14.71 2.61
C ALA A 93 3.03 -15.34 1.29
N ARG A 94 1.81 -15.87 1.21
CA ARG A 94 1.24 -16.38 -0.05
C ARG A 94 0.85 -15.28 -1.03
N VAL A 95 0.39 -14.13 -0.53
CA VAL A 95 -0.09 -13.01 -1.36
C VAL A 95 1.06 -12.08 -1.81
N ALA A 96 2.08 -11.94 -0.97
CA ALA A 96 3.18 -10.99 -1.13
C ALA A 96 4.56 -11.64 -1.25
N GLY A 97 4.71 -12.94 -0.97
CA GLY A 97 5.99 -13.64 -1.02
C GLY A 97 6.40 -14.01 -2.43
N ALA A 98 7.66 -13.68 -2.75
CA ALA A 98 8.41 -13.97 -3.96
C ALA A 98 7.75 -13.47 -5.26
N ASP A 99 8.24 -12.32 -5.74
CA ASP A 99 8.08 -11.80 -7.11
C ASP A 99 6.70 -11.30 -7.53
N GLY A 100 5.62 -11.82 -6.95
CA GLY A 100 4.25 -11.51 -7.37
C GLY A 100 3.95 -10.01 -7.39
N LEU A 101 4.26 -9.26 -6.32
CA LEU A 101 3.94 -7.83 -6.29
C LEU A 101 4.79 -7.00 -7.27
N GLY A 102 6.06 -7.36 -7.45
CA GLY A 102 6.93 -6.70 -8.43
C GLY A 102 6.35 -6.90 -9.83
N ASP A 103 5.97 -8.13 -10.16
CA ASP A 103 5.35 -8.47 -11.43
C ASP A 103 3.98 -7.79 -11.61
N TYR A 104 3.16 -7.69 -10.55
CA TYR A 104 1.91 -6.93 -10.57
C TYR A 104 2.14 -5.45 -10.86
N LEU A 105 3.18 -4.84 -10.28
CA LEU A 105 3.49 -3.42 -10.51
C LEU A 105 3.99 -3.18 -11.93
N VAL A 106 4.89 -4.03 -12.42
CA VAL A 106 5.40 -3.96 -13.81
C VAL A 106 4.25 -4.17 -14.80
N ALA A 107 3.44 -5.22 -14.62
CA ALA A 107 2.28 -5.49 -15.47
C ALA A 107 1.26 -4.35 -15.43
N LEU A 108 1.01 -3.75 -14.25
CA LEU A 108 0.11 -2.61 -14.11
C LEU A 108 0.64 -1.39 -14.86
N GLU A 109 1.93 -1.09 -14.76
CA GLU A 109 2.54 0.04 -15.46
C GLU A 109 2.46 -0.14 -16.98
N GLU A 110 2.76 -1.34 -17.48
CA GLU A 110 2.58 -1.67 -18.90
C GLU A 110 1.12 -1.56 -19.34
N CYS A 111 0.17 -2.06 -18.55
CA CYS A 111 -1.26 -1.96 -18.84
C CYS A 111 -1.76 -0.50 -18.80
N LEU A 112 -1.26 0.33 -17.89
CA LEU A 112 -1.55 1.76 -17.86
C LEU A 112 -1.06 2.47 -19.12
N GLN A 113 0.10 2.06 -19.64
CA GLN A 113 0.66 2.62 -20.88
C GLN A 113 -0.09 2.15 -22.12
N ALA A 114 -0.41 0.86 -22.22
CA ALA A 114 -0.94 0.24 -23.43
C ALA A 114 -2.48 0.26 -23.53
N ALA A 115 -3.19 0.06 -22.42
CA ALA A 115 -4.64 -0.23 -22.45
C ALA A 115 -5.52 0.96 -22.06
N VAL A 116 -4.94 2.10 -21.67
CA VAL A 116 -5.67 3.22 -21.08
C VAL A 116 -5.45 4.51 -21.88
N ASN A 117 -6.54 5.02 -22.47
CA ASN A 117 -6.56 6.33 -23.14
C ASN A 117 -6.06 7.44 -22.18
N PRO A 118 -5.31 8.45 -22.68
CA PRO A 118 -4.82 9.58 -21.91
C PRO A 118 -5.83 10.21 -20.94
N ARG A 119 -7.10 10.38 -21.33
CA ARG A 119 -8.14 10.97 -20.47
C ARG A 119 -8.46 10.09 -19.25
N VAL A 120 -8.49 8.78 -19.43
CA VAL A 120 -8.70 7.82 -18.34
C VAL A 120 -7.49 7.78 -17.42
N ARG A 121 -6.28 7.83 -18.00
CA ARG A 121 -5.02 7.87 -17.23
C ARG A 121 -4.96 9.11 -16.35
N ARG A 122 -5.31 10.29 -16.88
CA ARG A 122 -5.40 11.53 -16.11
C ARG A 122 -6.41 11.42 -14.96
N ALA A 123 -7.58 10.83 -15.19
CA ALA A 123 -8.56 10.60 -14.12
C ALA A 123 -8.02 9.73 -12.98
N LEU A 124 -7.26 8.67 -13.33
CA LEU A 124 -6.60 7.83 -12.34
C LEU A 124 -5.51 8.58 -11.56
N GLU A 125 -4.71 9.40 -12.23
CA GLU A 125 -3.69 10.23 -11.56
C GLU A 125 -4.29 11.23 -10.56
N LEU A 126 -5.34 11.95 -10.97
CA LEU A 126 -6.04 12.89 -10.09
C LEU A 126 -6.63 12.17 -8.87
N GLN A 127 -7.23 10.99 -9.07
CA GLN A 127 -7.83 10.21 -7.99
C GLN A 127 -6.81 9.59 -7.03
N TYR A 128 -5.73 9.02 -7.56
CA TYR A 128 -4.83 8.16 -6.78
C TYR A 128 -3.54 8.85 -6.35
N ARG A 129 -3.00 9.78 -7.15
CA ARG A 129 -1.80 10.54 -6.79
C ARG A 129 -2.14 11.86 -6.11
N GLN A 130 -3.15 12.57 -6.60
CA GLN A 130 -3.54 13.87 -6.06
C GLN A 130 -4.68 13.77 -5.02
N ARG A 131 -5.23 12.57 -4.81
CA ARG A 131 -6.30 12.27 -3.84
C ARG A 131 -7.56 13.15 -3.99
N LEU A 132 -7.83 13.65 -5.20
CA LEU A 132 -9.02 14.48 -5.46
C LEU A 132 -10.32 13.67 -5.36
N GLY A 133 -11.39 14.37 -4.97
CA GLY A 133 -12.75 13.88 -5.00
C GLY A 133 -13.32 13.84 -6.42
N ARG A 134 -14.38 13.05 -6.62
CA ARG A 134 -15.00 12.87 -7.95
C ARG A 134 -15.53 14.17 -8.56
N ALA A 135 -16.01 15.10 -7.73
CA ALA A 135 -16.51 16.40 -8.19
C ALA A 135 -15.37 17.30 -8.71
N GLU A 136 -14.22 17.30 -8.02
CA GLU A 136 -13.04 18.05 -8.45
C GLU A 136 -12.45 17.47 -9.74
N ILE A 137 -12.39 16.14 -9.83
CA ILE A 137 -11.97 15.44 -11.06
C ILE A 137 -12.92 15.75 -12.22
N ALA A 138 -14.23 15.84 -11.94
CA ALA A 138 -15.24 16.16 -12.94
C ALA A 138 -15.05 17.57 -13.51
N ALA A 139 -14.75 18.55 -12.65
CA ALA A 139 -14.42 19.90 -13.05
C ALA A 139 -13.11 19.95 -13.87
N GLU A 140 -12.03 19.34 -13.38
CA GLU A 140 -10.72 19.31 -14.05
C GLU A 140 -10.77 18.63 -15.43
N LEU A 141 -11.62 17.61 -15.58
CA LEU A 141 -11.75 16.88 -16.85
C LEU A 141 -12.89 17.38 -17.72
N GLU A 142 -13.63 18.42 -17.32
CA GLU A 142 -14.81 18.92 -18.03
C GLU A 142 -15.82 17.79 -18.35
N MET A 143 -16.25 17.05 -17.33
CA MET A 143 -17.24 15.96 -17.44
C MET A 143 -18.21 15.97 -16.27
N ALA A 144 -19.34 15.26 -16.40
CA ALA A 144 -20.27 15.05 -15.29
C ALA A 144 -19.66 14.14 -14.20
N ALA A 145 -19.98 14.40 -12.93
CA ALA A 145 -19.47 13.62 -11.79
C ALA A 145 -19.83 12.13 -11.84
N GLU A 146 -21.03 11.78 -12.31
CA GLU A 146 -21.43 10.38 -12.56
C GLU A 146 -20.62 9.74 -13.69
N GLY A 147 -20.18 10.55 -14.67
CA GLY A 147 -19.24 10.16 -15.71
C GLY A 147 -17.90 9.73 -15.12
N VAL A 148 -17.34 10.50 -14.17
CA VAL A 148 -16.08 10.18 -13.49
C VAL A 148 -16.17 8.87 -12.69
N LYS A 149 -17.26 8.66 -11.95
CA LYS A 149 -17.50 7.41 -11.22
C LYS A 149 -17.49 6.20 -12.15
N THR A 150 -18.19 6.30 -13.27
CA THR A 150 -18.27 5.23 -14.28
C THR A 150 -16.93 5.00 -14.98
N LEU A 151 -16.23 6.09 -15.33
CA LEU A 151 -14.90 6.08 -15.93
C LEU A 151 -13.90 5.32 -15.06
N LEU A 152 -13.78 5.70 -13.78
CA LEU A 152 -12.86 5.07 -12.83
C LEU A 152 -13.20 3.60 -12.57
N ARG A 153 -14.50 3.25 -12.52
CA ARG A 153 -14.93 1.85 -12.38
C ARG A 153 -14.48 1.02 -13.59
N ARG A 154 -14.76 1.48 -14.81
CA ARG A 154 -14.38 0.78 -16.04
C ARG A 154 -12.86 0.67 -16.19
N ALA A 155 -12.15 1.75 -15.88
CA ALA A 155 -10.69 1.78 -15.89
C ALA A 155 -10.08 0.70 -14.98
N ARG A 156 -10.58 0.57 -13.76
CA ARG A 156 -10.12 -0.48 -12.82
C ARG A 156 -10.41 -1.89 -13.32
N SER A 157 -11.56 -2.11 -13.95
CA SER A 157 -11.88 -3.42 -14.54
C SER A 157 -10.92 -3.75 -15.68
N ALA A 158 -10.74 -2.82 -16.62
CA ALA A 158 -9.85 -3.02 -17.76
C ALA A 158 -8.39 -3.25 -17.33
N LEU A 159 -7.92 -2.52 -16.32
CA LEU A 159 -6.58 -2.71 -15.76
C LEU A 159 -6.44 -4.07 -15.07
N ARG A 160 -7.45 -4.49 -14.31
CA ARG A 160 -7.48 -5.83 -13.71
C ARG A 160 -7.35 -6.90 -14.77
N ASP A 161 -8.24 -6.91 -15.76
CA ASP A 161 -8.28 -7.94 -16.80
C ASP A 161 -6.97 -7.98 -17.61
N CYS A 162 -6.36 -6.81 -17.83
CA CYS A 162 -5.06 -6.71 -18.50
C CYS A 162 -3.93 -7.31 -17.68
N VAL A 163 -3.88 -7.01 -16.38
CA VAL A 163 -2.84 -7.50 -15.47
C VAL A 163 -2.98 -9.00 -15.23
N GLU A 164 -4.19 -9.49 -14.98
CA GLU A 164 -4.51 -10.92 -14.84
C GLU A 164 -4.04 -11.71 -16.07
N ARG A 165 -4.37 -11.23 -17.28
CA ARG A 165 -3.90 -11.82 -18.53
C ARG A 165 -2.38 -11.84 -18.67
N LYS A 166 -1.69 -10.76 -18.27
CA LYS A 166 -0.22 -10.67 -18.35
C LYS A 166 0.48 -11.62 -17.39
N LEU A 167 -0.09 -11.82 -16.21
CA LEU A 167 0.49 -12.68 -15.18
C LEU A 167 0.07 -14.16 -15.32
N GLY A 168 -0.78 -14.46 -16.31
CA GLY A 168 -1.29 -15.82 -16.53
C GLY A 168 -2.15 -16.33 -15.38
N ARG A 169 -2.90 -15.43 -14.74
CA ARG A 169 -3.76 -15.72 -13.58
C ARG A 169 -5.18 -15.24 -13.81
#